data_AF-A0A0B0CGS4-F1
#
_entry.id   AF-A0A0B0CGS4-F1
#
_cell.length_a   1.000
_cell.length_b   1.000
_cell.length_c   1.000
_cell.angle_alpha   90.00
_cell.angle_beta   90.00
_cell.angle_gamma   90.00
#
_symmetry.space_group_name_H-M   'P 1'
#
loop_
_entity.id
_entity.type
_entity.pdbx_description
1 polymer ?
#
loop_
_entity_poly.entity_id
_entity_poly.type
_entity_poly.pdbx_seq_one_letter_code
_entity_poly.pdbx_strand_id
1 'polypeptide(L)' 'MAWDRNDPLNILALQLDGELRAAADFCHGYNGPAQRAFARHIQGLGKTLDELTVADLKAAAAFADAELNDLQQRGLI' A
#
# COMPACT_ATOMS: atom_id res chain seq x y z
N MET A 1 -25.96 -15.39 13.38
CA MET A 1 -24.85 -15.25 14.34
C MET A 1 -24.39 -13.81 14.27
N ALA A 2 -24.39 -13.08 15.39
CA ALA A 2 -23.84 -11.73 15.43
C ALA A 2 -22.31 -11.83 15.26
N TRP A 3 -21.72 -10.90 14.49
CA TRP A 3 -20.27 -10.80 14.35
C TRP A 3 -19.67 -10.48 15.72
N ASP A 4 -19.10 -11.49 16.38
CA ASP A 4 -18.41 -11.28 17.65
C ASP A 4 -17.02 -10.70 17.37
N ARG A 5 -16.80 -9.45 17.77
CA ARG A 5 -15.51 -8.76 17.59
C ARG A 5 -14.42 -9.30 18.51
N ASN A 6 -14.77 -10.11 19.51
CA ASN A 6 -13.82 -10.73 20.42
C ASN A 6 -13.44 -12.15 19.99
N ASP A 7 -14.06 -12.70 18.94
CA ASP A 7 -13.64 -13.97 18.35
C ASP A 7 -12.21 -13.85 17.78
N PRO A 8 -11.29 -14.76 18.12
CA PRO A 8 -9.89 -14.68 17.69
C PRO A 8 -9.71 -14.62 16.16
N LEU A 9 -10.57 -15.29 15.40
CA LEU A 9 -10.52 -15.29 13.93
C LEU A 9 -10.96 -13.93 13.39
N ASN A 10 -11.99 -13.34 13.99
CA ASN A 10 -12.47 -12.00 13.63
C ASN A 10 -11.47 -10.91 14.00
N ILE A 11 -10.75 -11.05 15.13
CA ILE A 11 -9.65 -10.16 15.50
C ILE A 11 -8.53 -10.23 14.46
N LEU A 12 -8.13 -11.44 14.06
CA LEU A 12 -7.11 -11.63 13.02
C LEU A 12 -7.56 -11.02 11.69
N ALA A 13 -8.83 -11.21 11.30
CA ALA A 13 -9.38 -10.63 10.08
C ALA A 13 -9.32 -9.09 10.09
N LEU A 14 -9.64 -8.45 11.23
CA LEU A 14 -9.54 -6.99 11.38
C LEU A 14 -8.09 -6.49 11.36
N GLN A 15 -7.16 -7.25 11.93
CA GLN A 15 -5.73 -6.91 11.87
C GLN A 15 -5.19 -7.01 10.45
N LEU A 16 -5.53 -8.07 9.72
CA LEU A 16 -5.15 -8.25 8.31
C LEU A 16 -5.75 -7.16 7.42
N ASP A 17 -7.01 -6.78 7.64
CA ASP A 17 -7.63 -5.65 6.92
C ASP A 17 -6.84 -4.36 7.11
N GLY A 18 -6.48 -4.02 8.37
CA GLY A 18 -5.67 -2.83 8.66
C GLY A 18 -4.28 -2.85 8.00
N GLU A 19 -3.63 -4.03 7.96
CA GLU A 19 -2.32 -4.19 7.34
C GLU A 19 -2.35 -4.08 5.81
N LEU A 20 -3.40 -4.60 5.18
CA LEU A 20 -3.54 -4.63 3.73
C LEU A 20 -4.19 -3.36 3.15
N ARG A 21 -4.85 -2.55 3.99
CA ARG A 21 -5.59 -1.39 3.53
C ARG A 21 -4.77 -0.40 2.70
N ALA A 22 -3.52 -0.11 3.09
CA ALA A 22 -2.65 0.78 2.30
C ALA A 22 -2.36 0.24 0.89
N ALA A 23 -2.17 -1.08 0.76
CA ALA A 23 -1.98 -1.71 -0.55
C ALA A 23 -3.29 -1.76 -1.36
N ALA A 24 -4.43 -1.92 -0.70
CA ALA A 24 -5.74 -1.82 -1.35
C ALA A 24 -6.05 -0.40 -1.83
N ASP A 25 -5.74 0.62 -1.01
CA ASP A 25 -5.89 2.03 -1.34
C ASP A 25 -4.97 2.42 -2.51
N PHE A 26 -3.75 1.87 -2.56
CA PHE A 26 -2.88 1.96 -3.74
C PHE A 26 -3.59 1.45 -5.01
N CYS A 27 -4.21 0.28 -4.95
CA CYS A 27 -4.91 -0.31 -6.10
C CYS A 27 -6.15 0.48 -6.55
N HIS A 28 -6.79 1.23 -5.65
CA HIS A 28 -8.07 1.90 -5.92
C HIS A 28 -7.99 3.42 -6.10
N GLY A 29 -7.02 4.11 -5.49
CA GLY A 29 -7.02 5.57 -5.37
C GLY A 29 -5.89 6.31 -6.08
N TYR A 30 -4.83 5.61 -6.49
CA TYR A 30 -3.63 6.26 -7.00
C TYR A 30 -3.73 6.64 -8.49
N ASN A 31 -3.41 7.91 -8.78
CA ASN A 31 -3.32 8.45 -10.14
C ASN A 31 -2.00 8.01 -10.84
N GLY A 32 -1.85 8.32 -12.13
CA GLY A 32 -0.70 7.89 -12.94
C GLY A 32 0.69 8.19 -12.32
N PRO A 33 0.95 9.40 -11.79
CA PRO A 33 2.19 9.72 -11.08
C PRO A 33 2.47 8.81 -9.88
N ALA A 34 1.45 8.55 -9.07
CA ALA A 34 1.56 7.73 -7.87
C ALA A 34 1.87 6.26 -8.20
N GLN A 35 1.21 5.71 -9.23
CA GLN A 35 1.49 4.37 -9.75
C GLN A 35 2.93 4.25 -10.25
N ARG A 36 3.45 5.29 -10.91
CA ARG A 36 4.83 5.32 -11.41
C ARG A 36 5.85 5.36 -10.27
N ALA A 37 5.62 6.16 -9.22
CA ALA A 37 6.50 6.21 -8.05
C ALA A 37 6.55 4.86 -7.32
N PHE A 38 5.39 4.21 -7.17
CA PHE A 38 5.29 2.86 -6.60
C PHE A 38 6.07 1.83 -7.43
N ALA A 39 5.84 1.79 -8.74
CA ALA A 39 6.52 0.86 -9.64
C ALA A 39 8.05 1.07 -9.62
N ARG A 40 8.50 2.32 -9.52
CA ARG A 40 9.92 2.66 -9.39
C ARG A 40 10.52 2.11 -8.10
N HIS A 41 9.79 2.20 -6.98
CA HIS A 41 10.24 1.63 -5.71
C HIS A 41 10.38 0.11 -5.81
N ILE A 42 9.35 -0.57 -6.32
CA ILE A 42 9.35 -2.02 -6.51
C ILE A 42 10.49 -2.47 -7.44
N GLN A 43 10.71 -1.75 -8.55
CA GLN A 43 11.82 -2.04 -9.47
C GLN A 43 13.18 -1.93 -8.76
N GLY A 44 13.35 -0.97 -7.85
CA GLY A 44 14.58 -0.79 -7.06
C GLY A 44 14.89 -1.94 -6.10
N LEU A 45 13.90 -2.74 -5.72
CA LEU A 45 14.09 -3.90 -4.85
C LEU A 45 14.74 -5.09 -5.58
N GLY A 46 14.71 -5.10 -6.91
CA GLY A 46 15.28 -6.19 -7.72
C GLY A 46 14.59 -7.56 -7.55
N LYS A 47 13.38 -7.56 -6.98
CA LYS A 47 12.56 -8.75 -6.74
C LYS A 47 11.60 -8.99 -7.90
N THR A 48 11.29 -10.25 -8.18
CA THR A 48 10.17 -10.62 -9.03
C THR A 48 8.85 -10.44 -8.30
N LEU A 49 7.73 -10.36 -9.02
CA LEU A 49 6.41 -10.15 -8.41
C LEU A 49 6.05 -11.22 -7.37
N ASP A 50 6.43 -12.47 -7.61
CA ASP A 50 6.17 -13.60 -6.70
C ASP A 50 7.02 -13.55 -5.42
N GLU A 51 8.08 -12.74 -5.41
CA GLU A 51 8.97 -12.55 -4.24
C GLU A 51 8.58 -11.31 -3.42
N LEU A 52 7.59 -10.53 -3.88
CA LEU A 52 7.12 -9.35 -3.16
C LEU A 52 6.32 -9.76 -1.93
N THR A 53 6.74 -9.24 -0.78
CA THR A 53 6.03 -9.41 0.49
C THR A 53 5.01 -8.29 0.69
N VAL A 54 4.05 -8.51 1.59
CA VAL A 54 3.13 -7.44 2.03
C VAL A 54 3.90 -6.23 2.57
N ALA A 55 5.02 -6.45 3.25
CA ALA A 55 5.86 -5.37 3.75
C ALA A 55 6.47 -4.52 2.63
N ASP A 56 6.94 -5.16 1.54
CA ASP A 56 7.46 -4.46 0.36
C ASP A 56 6.37 -3.60 -0.29
N LEU A 57 5.15 -4.13 -0.40
CA LEU A 57 4.01 -3.40 -0.97
C LEU A 57 3.61 -2.18 -0.11
N LYS A 58 3.60 -2.33 1.23
CA LYS A 58 3.34 -1.21 2.14
C LYS A 58 4.42 -0.14 2.05
N ALA A 59 5.69 -0.54 1.96
CA ALA A 59 6.81 0.40 1.81
C ALA A 59 6.73 1.17 0.49
N ALA A 60 6.38 0.49 -0.61
CA ALA A 60 6.19 1.12 -1.90
C ALA A 60 5.01 2.10 -1.93
N ALA A 61 3.90 1.78 -1.26
CA ALA A 61 2.76 2.69 -1.10
C ALA A 61 3.17 3.96 -0.33
N ALA A 62 3.81 3.80 0.83
CA ALA A 62 4.31 4.93 1.62
C ALA A 62 5.32 5.80 0.87
N PHE A 63 6.19 5.19 0.06
CA PHE A 63 7.13 5.93 -0.80
C PHE A 63 6.39 6.77 -1.85
N ALA A 64 5.38 6.19 -2.49
CA ALA A 64 4.61 6.87 -3.52
C ALA A 64 3.77 8.03 -2.95
N ASP A 65 3.17 7.89 -1.76
CA ASP A 65 2.53 9.01 -1.04
C ASP A 65 3.52 10.16 -0.76
N ALA A 66 4.75 9.82 -0.35
CA ALA A 66 5.78 10.81 -0.06
C ALA A 66 6.21 11.57 -1.34
N GLU A 67 6.41 10.87 -2.46
CA GLU A 67 6.72 11.52 -3.74
C GLU A 67 5.56 12.37 -4.24
N LEU A 68 4.31 11.93 -4.11
CA LEU A 68 3.16 12.75 -4.48
C LEU A 68 3.09 14.04 -3.67
N ASN A 69 3.28 13.96 -2.37
CA ASN A 69 3.31 15.14 -1.50
C ASN A 69 4.43 16.11 -1.91
N ASP A 70 5.64 15.62 -2.26
CA ASP A 70 6.72 16.47 -2.78
C ASP A 70 6.33 17.15 -4.09
N LEU A 71 5.78 16.39 -5.05
CA LEU A 71 5.37 16.92 -6.35
C LEU A 71 4.28 17.98 -6.21
N GLN A 72 3.31 17.76 -5.32
CA GLN A 72 2.24 18.71 -5.03
C GLN A 72 2.78 19.98 -4.37
N GLN A 73 3.69 19.86 -3.39
CA GLN A 73 4.35 21.02 -2.77
C GLN A 73 5.17 21.85 -3.77
N ARG A 74 5.69 21.19 -4.81
CA ARG A 74 6.43 21.83 -5.90
C ARG A 74 5.54 22.34 -7.05
N GLY A 75 4.22 22.15 -6.95
CA GLY A 75 3.24 22.58 -7.95
C GLY A 75 3.38 21.88 -9.30
N LEU A 76 3.91 20.65 -9.30
CA LEU A 76 4.12 19.84 -10.51
C LEU A 76 2.91 18.96 -10.85
N ILE A 77 2.01 18.78 -9.87
CA ILE A 77 0.70 18.11 -9.97
C ILE A 77 -0.31 18.81 -9.07
#